data_AF-A0AA35VZI5-F1
#
_entry.id   AF-A0AA35VZI5-F1
#
_cell.length_a   1.000
_cell.length_b   1.000
_cell.length_c   1.000
_cell.angle_alpha   90.00
_cell.angle_beta   90.00
_cell.angle_gamma   90.00
#
_symmetry.space_group_name_H-M   'P 1'
#
loop_
_entity.id
_entity.type
_entity.pdbx_description
1 polymer ?
#
loop_
_entity_poly.entity_id
_entity_poly.type
_entity_poly.pdbx_seq_one_letter_code
_entity_poly.pdbx_strand_id
1 'polypeptide(L)'
;MHSVFLFHAVKEGMDMGIVNAGNLPVYTDIPGDLVTLCENLIWDTDPEGTEKLLTYAQYNNSSSTLSYLKDFQLCRTEGKKVVESQDWRNSSVEERLQYSLVKGVDKYIEGDAEEARLNKLMYPRTLNIIEGPLMEGMSIVGDLFGSGKMFLPQVCLFLSSF
;
A
#
# COMPACT_ATOMS: atom_id res chain seq x y z
N MET A 1 -3.51 5.05 -10.67
CA MET A 1 -3.72 4.50 -12.04
C MET A 1 -3.33 3.04 -12.16
N HIS A 2 -2.05 2.63 -12.12
CA HIS A 2 -1.66 1.21 -12.34
C HIS A 2 -2.38 0.21 -11.43
N SER A 3 -2.48 0.48 -10.12
CA SER A 3 -3.19 -0.42 -9.19
C SER A 3 -4.68 -0.55 -9.51
N VAL A 4 -5.34 0.53 -9.97
CA VAL A 4 -6.76 0.53 -10.35
C VAL A 4 -6.97 -0.26 -11.64
N PHE A 5 -6.08 -0.08 -12.62
CA PHE A 5 -6.10 -0.86 -13.85
C PHE A 5 -5.94 -2.36 -13.57
N LEU A 6 -4.93 -2.74 -12.78
CA LEU A 6 -4.67 -4.13 -12.45
C LEU A 6 -5.80 -4.77 -11.66
N PHE A 7 -6.43 -4.03 -10.73
CA PHE A 7 -7.56 -4.53 -9.95
C PHE A 7 -8.73 -4.98 -10.86
N HIS A 8 -9.08 -4.16 -11.85
CA HIS A 8 -10.13 -4.50 -12.81
C HIS A 8 -9.67 -5.55 -13.82
N ALA A 9 -8.43 -5.48 -14.30
CA ALA A 9 -7.91 -6.43 -15.29
C ALA A 9 -7.79 -7.86 -14.74
N VAL A 10 -7.35 -8.03 -13.49
CA VAL A 10 -7.27 -9.35 -12.84
C VAL A 10 -8.67 -9.95 -12.66
N LYS A 11 -9.68 -9.12 -12.35
CA LYS A 11 -11.07 -9.56 -12.23
C LYS A 11 -11.62 -10.12 -13.54
N GLU A 12 -11.18 -9.58 -14.67
CA GLU A 12 -11.54 -10.03 -16.03
C GLU A 12 -10.62 -11.15 -16.56
N GLY A 13 -9.71 -11.69 -15.74
CA GLY A 13 -8.86 -12.85 -16.09
C GLY A 13 -7.46 -12.52 -16.59
N MET A 14 -6.91 -11.35 -16.26
CA MET A 14 -5.50 -11.04 -16.49
C MET A 14 -4.61 -11.76 -15.47
N ASP A 15 -3.84 -12.75 -15.91
CA ASP A 15 -3.00 -13.56 -15.02
C ASP A 15 -1.56 -13.04 -14.86
N MET A 16 -1.05 -12.25 -15.81
CA MET A 16 0.35 -11.78 -15.81
C MET A 16 0.50 -10.37 -16.39
N GLY A 17 1.37 -9.57 -15.79
CA GLY A 17 1.71 -8.23 -16.27
C GLY A 17 3.11 -7.81 -15.83
N ILE A 18 3.80 -7.03 -16.67
CA ILE A 18 5.11 -6.44 -16.32
C ILE A 18 4.84 -5.19 -15.49
N VAL A 19 5.18 -5.23 -14.20
CA VAL A 19 4.91 -4.16 -13.25
C VAL A 19 6.15 -3.83 -12.42
N ASN A 20 6.25 -2.58 -11.97
CA ASN A 20 7.22 -2.21 -10.94
C ASN A 20 6.59 -2.43 -9.56
N ALA A 21 6.86 -3.59 -8.96
CA ALA A 21 6.29 -4.01 -7.68
C ALA A 21 6.60 -3.05 -6.51
N GLY A 22 7.76 -2.39 -6.52
CA GLY A 22 8.20 -1.51 -5.44
C GLY A 22 7.44 -0.17 -5.35
N ASN A 23 6.81 0.25 -6.45
CA ASN A 23 6.09 1.53 -6.53
C ASN A 23 4.57 1.35 -6.72
N LEU A 24 4.04 0.15 -6.48
CA LEU A 24 2.62 -0.13 -6.67
C LEU A 24 1.86 0.05 -5.35
N PRO A 25 1.03 1.09 -5.20
CA PRO A 25 0.23 1.28 -3.98
C PRO A 25 -0.85 0.21 -3.87
N VAL A 26 -1.21 -0.18 -2.64
CA VAL A 26 -2.31 -1.11 -2.37
C VAL A 26 -3.64 -0.41 -2.70
N TYR A 27 -4.55 -1.12 -3.37
CA TYR A 27 -5.79 -0.52 -3.86
C TYR A 27 -6.64 0.11 -2.75
N THR A 28 -6.64 -0.50 -1.55
CA THR A 28 -7.42 -0.02 -0.38
C THR A 28 -6.92 1.28 0.22
N ASP A 29 -5.64 1.62 0.01
CA ASP A 29 -5.05 2.83 0.56
C ASP A 29 -5.30 4.05 -0.32
N ILE A 30 -5.82 3.84 -1.53
CA ILE A 30 -6.06 4.91 -2.50
C ILE A 30 -7.34 5.65 -2.09
N PRO A 31 -7.32 6.99 -1.96
CA PRO A 31 -8.52 7.75 -1.63
C PRO A 31 -9.60 7.54 -2.71
N GLY A 32 -10.85 7.35 -2.27
CA GLY A 32 -11.97 7.00 -3.16
C GLY A 32 -12.20 8.00 -4.31
N ASP A 33 -11.97 9.28 -4.06
CA ASP A 33 -12.05 10.32 -5.09
C ASP A 33 -11.04 10.09 -6.23
N LEU A 34 -9.80 9.68 -5.87
CA LEU A 34 -8.76 9.39 -6.85
C LEU A 34 -9.03 8.08 -7.59
N VAL A 35 -9.62 7.08 -6.93
CA VAL A 35 -10.07 5.84 -7.59
C VAL A 35 -11.11 6.17 -8.65
N THR A 36 -12.14 6.94 -8.29
CA THR A 36 -13.21 7.34 -9.21
C THR A 36 -12.68 8.12 -10.42
N LEU A 37 -11.76 9.07 -10.20
CA LEU A 37 -11.10 9.80 -11.28
C LEU A 37 -10.26 8.88 -12.19
N CYS A 38 -9.56 7.90 -11.62
CA CYS A 38 -8.81 6.91 -12.40
C CYS A 38 -9.73 5.98 -13.20
N GLU A 39 -10.83 5.52 -12.61
CA GLU A 39 -11.82 4.66 -13.27
C GLU A 39 -12.50 5.37 -14.44
N ASN A 40 -12.91 6.62 -14.24
CA ASN A 40 -13.51 7.42 -15.31
C ASN A 40 -12.56 7.60 -16.50
N LEU A 41 -11.26 7.72 -16.23
CA LEU A 41 -10.24 7.80 -17.28
C LEU A 41 -9.99 6.46 -17.98
N ILE A 42 -9.97 5.35 -17.23
CA ILE A 42 -9.74 4.01 -17.80
C ILE A 42 -10.92 3.57 -18.69
N TRP A 43 -12.15 3.88 -18.26
CA TRP A 43 -13.37 3.50 -18.97
C TRP A 43 -13.85 4.54 -19.98
N ASP A 44 -13.14 5.67 -20.11
CA ASP A 44 -13.49 6.80 -20.98
C ASP A 44 -14.95 7.26 -20.82
N THR A 45 -15.44 7.29 -19.57
CA THR A 45 -16.84 7.64 -19.27
C THR A 45 -17.08 9.15 -19.19
N ASP A 46 -16.03 9.92 -18.93
CA ASP A 46 -16.08 11.37 -18.76
C ASP A 46 -15.15 12.05 -19.77
N PRO A 47 -15.67 12.86 -20.71
CA PRO A 47 -14.84 13.57 -21.69
C PRO A 47 -13.88 14.58 -21.04
N GLU A 48 -14.16 15.03 -19.81
CA GLU A 48 -13.28 15.92 -19.04
C GLU A 48 -12.40 15.18 -18.02
N GLY A 49 -12.40 13.84 -18.02
CA GLY A 49 -11.68 13.02 -17.03
C GLY A 49 -10.18 13.34 -16.96
N THR A 50 -9.57 13.64 -18.10
CA THR A 50 -8.14 14.05 -18.18
C THR A 50 -7.89 15.37 -17.45
N GLU A 51 -8.76 16.38 -17.64
CA GLU A 51 -8.59 17.68 -17.00
C GLU A 51 -8.81 17.58 -15.49
N LYS A 52 -9.84 16.86 -15.05
CA LYS A 52 -10.13 16.67 -13.61
C LYS A 52 -8.99 15.95 -12.89
N LEU A 53 -8.42 14.92 -13.50
CA LEU A 53 -7.26 14.23 -12.94
C LEU A 53 -6.02 15.14 -12.92
N LEU A 54 -5.82 15.94 -13.96
CA LEU A 54 -4.74 16.92 -14.00
C LEU A 54 -4.88 17.98 -12.91
N THR A 55 -6.08 18.52 -12.69
CA THR A 55 -6.35 19.48 -11.60
C THR A 55 -6.12 18.83 -10.23
N TYR A 56 -6.56 17.58 -10.03
CA TYR A 56 -6.30 16.84 -8.80
C TYR A 56 -4.80 16.61 -8.57
N ALA A 57 -4.05 16.28 -9.62
CA ALA A 57 -2.61 16.12 -9.57
C ALA A 57 -1.90 17.44 -9.25
N GLN A 58 -2.35 18.56 -9.82
CA GLN A 58 -1.81 19.88 -9.53
C GLN A 58 -2.08 20.30 -8.08
N TYR A 59 -3.30 20.06 -7.58
CA TYR A 59 -3.67 20.36 -6.20
C TYR A 59 -2.79 19.59 -5.20
N ASN A 60 -2.63 18.27 -5.40
CA ASN A 60 -1.83 17.43 -4.51
C ASN A 60 -0.31 17.56 -4.71
N ASN A 61 0.16 17.96 -5.90
CA ASN A 61 1.57 18.32 -6.13
C ASN A 61 1.90 19.77 -5.76
N SER A 62 0.93 20.60 -5.34
CA SER A 62 1.22 21.96 -4.85
C SER A 62 2.05 21.97 -3.55
N SER A 63 2.14 20.83 -2.86
CA SER A 63 3.11 20.61 -1.75
C SER A 63 4.51 20.18 -2.22
N SER A 64 4.72 19.94 -3.52
CA SER A 64 6.02 19.69 -4.13
C SER A 64 6.08 20.23 -5.56
N THR A 65 6.40 21.52 -5.68
CA THR A 65 6.91 22.24 -6.86
C THR A 65 6.47 21.72 -8.23
N LEU A 66 5.53 22.45 -8.81
CA LEU A 66 5.11 22.39 -10.20
C LEU A 66 6.27 22.71 -11.15
N SER A 67 6.80 21.72 -11.89
CA SER A 67 7.66 21.98 -13.06
C SER A 67 7.62 20.88 -14.12
N TYR A 68 6.46 20.29 -14.42
CA TYR A 68 6.36 19.33 -15.52
C TYR A 68 5.05 19.49 -16.31
N LEU A 69 4.90 20.65 -16.94
CA LEU A 69 4.23 20.75 -18.24
C LEU A 69 5.24 21.29 -19.24
N LYS A 70 6.22 20.45 -19.57
CA LYS A 70 6.94 20.53 -20.84
C LYS A 70 7.46 19.14 -21.15
N ASP A 71 6.98 18.64 -22.26
CA ASP A 71 7.59 17.58 -23.03
C ASP A 71 7.30 16.15 -22.56
N PHE A 72 6.43 15.53 -23.34
CA PHE A 72 6.33 14.11 -23.63
C PHE A 72 7.72 13.52 -23.93
N GLN A 73 8.55 13.27 -22.92
CA GLN A 73 9.79 12.50 -23.03
C GLN A 73 10.35 12.19 -21.63
N LEU A 74 10.80 10.94 -21.45
CA LEU A 74 11.65 10.41 -20.39
C LEU A 74 10.98 9.84 -19.13
N CYS A 75 10.97 8.51 -19.12
CA CYS A 75 11.44 7.71 -17.99
C CYS A 75 12.49 8.46 -17.17
N ARG A 76 12.17 8.87 -15.93
CA ARG A 76 13.14 8.95 -14.84
C ARG A 76 12.47 8.59 -13.53
N THR A 77 12.76 7.35 -13.13
CA THR A 77 13.17 6.93 -11.80
C THR A 77 13.62 8.09 -10.92
N GLU A 78 12.81 8.51 -9.97
CA GLU A 78 13.28 8.99 -8.67
C GLU A 78 12.27 8.53 -7.62
N GLY A 79 12.68 7.58 -6.79
CA GLY A 79 11.91 7.11 -5.65
C GLY A 79 11.67 8.28 -4.70
N LYS A 80 10.51 8.94 -4.84
CA LYS A 80 9.95 9.75 -3.77
C LYS A 80 9.75 8.80 -2.59
N LYS A 81 10.69 8.82 -1.65
CA LYS A 81 10.41 8.44 -0.26
C LYS A 81 9.27 9.34 0.17
N VAL A 82 8.04 8.85 0.01
CA VAL A 82 6.90 9.35 0.74
C VAL A 82 7.33 9.27 2.18
N VAL A 83 7.53 10.42 2.81
CA VAL A 83 7.66 10.51 4.26
C VAL A 83 6.27 10.15 4.75
N GLU A 84 6.01 8.84 4.88
CA GLU A 84 4.79 8.32 5.47
C GLU A 84 4.67 8.95 6.84
N SER A 85 3.54 9.61 7.07
CA SER A 85 3.24 10.15 8.38
C SER A 85 3.31 9.00 9.39
N GLN A 86 4.12 9.16 10.43
CA GLN A 86 4.32 8.15 11.48
C GLN A 86 3.10 8.03 12.41
N ASP A 87 1.91 8.39 11.94
CA ASP A 87 0.68 8.45 12.73
C ASP A 87 0.33 7.07 13.32
N TRP A 88 0.64 6.00 12.59
CA TRP A 88 0.48 4.62 13.03
C TRP A 88 1.35 4.25 14.23
N ARG A 89 2.42 5.00 14.53
CA ARG A 89 3.29 4.75 15.69
C ARG A 89 2.63 5.12 17.01
N ASN A 90 1.57 5.94 16.98
CA ASN A 90 0.82 6.32 18.18
C ASN A 90 -0.23 5.27 18.58
N SER A 91 -0.43 4.24 17.76
CA SER A 91 -1.32 3.12 18.03
C SER A 91 -0.76 2.11 19.05
N SER A 92 -1.62 1.17 19.46
CA SER A 92 -1.25 0.03 20.31
C SER A 92 -0.18 -0.85 19.66
N VAL A 93 0.58 -1.59 20.47
CA VAL A 93 1.65 -2.50 19.98
C VAL A 93 1.09 -3.52 18.97
N GLU A 94 -0.13 -4.00 19.20
CA GLU A 94 -0.81 -4.97 18.34
C GLU A 94 -1.10 -4.38 16.95
N GLU A 95 -1.68 -3.19 16.90
CA GLU A 95 -1.96 -2.47 15.66
C GLU A 95 -0.67 -2.12 14.91
N ARG A 96 0.41 -1.77 15.64
CA ARG A 96 1.71 -1.48 15.02
C ARG A 96 2.34 -2.72 14.40
N LEU A 97 2.26 -3.87 15.06
CA LEU A 97 2.72 -5.15 14.52
C LEU A 97 1.91 -5.56 13.30
N GLN A 98 0.57 -5.46 13.36
CA GLN A 98 -0.32 -5.72 12.23
C GLN A 98 -0.04 -4.77 11.05
N TYR A 99 0.11 -3.47 11.29
CA TYR A 99 0.43 -2.48 10.26
C TYR A 99 1.78 -2.79 9.60
N SER A 100 2.80 -3.07 10.41
CA SER A 100 4.14 -3.43 9.93
C SER A 100 4.10 -4.69 9.05
N LEU A 101 3.26 -5.66 9.41
CA LEU A 101 3.02 -6.88 8.63
C LEU A 101 2.26 -6.64 7.33
N VAL A 102 1.27 -5.76 7.31
CA VAL A 102 0.48 -5.47 6.08
C VAL A 102 1.29 -4.60 5.10
N LYS A 103 2.10 -3.67 5.61
CA LYS A 103 2.87 -2.70 4.81
C LYS A 103 4.29 -3.11 4.49
N GLY A 104 4.85 -4.04 5.25
CA GLY A 104 6.17 -4.62 5.01
C GLY A 104 7.28 -3.76 5.59
N VAL A 105 7.02 -3.17 6.76
CA VAL A 105 7.97 -2.29 7.45
C VAL A 105 8.82 -3.11 8.40
N ASP A 106 10.09 -3.31 8.06
CA ASP A 106 11.08 -4.06 8.83
C ASP A 106 11.72 -3.25 9.98
N LYS A 107 11.82 -1.93 9.81
CA LYS A 107 12.61 -1.04 10.69
C LYS A 107 12.26 -1.04 12.18
N TYR A 108 11.01 -1.33 12.54
CA TYR A 108 10.51 -1.19 13.91
C TYR A 108 10.06 -2.52 14.54
N ILE A 109 10.20 -3.63 13.80
CA ILE A 109 9.65 -4.93 14.19
C ILE A 109 10.28 -5.47 15.48
N GLU A 110 11.60 -5.32 15.64
CA GLU A 110 12.31 -5.77 16.84
C GLU A 110 11.86 -5.02 18.10
N GLY A 111 11.69 -3.70 17.99
CA GLY A 111 11.25 -2.86 19.10
C GLY A 111 9.81 -3.15 19.52
N ASP A 112 8.91 -3.27 18.54
CA ASP A 112 7.50 -3.57 18.80
C ASP A 112 7.32 -5.02 19.33
N ALA A 113 8.13 -5.98 18.86
CA ALA A 113 8.11 -7.36 19.36
C ALA A 113 8.63 -7.46 20.80
N GLU A 114 9.67 -6.72 21.17
CA GLU A 114 10.14 -6.68 22.57
C GLU A 114 9.11 -6.01 23.49
N GLU A 115 8.45 -4.94 23.04
CA GLU A 115 7.37 -4.31 23.82
C GLU A 115 6.20 -5.30 24.05
N ALA A 116 5.80 -6.05 23.02
CA ALA A 116 4.81 -7.12 23.15
C ALA A 116 5.27 -8.22 24.12
N ARG A 117 6.56 -8.57 24.09
CA ARG A 117 7.14 -9.59 24.99
C ARG A 117 7.21 -9.14 26.45
N LEU A 118 7.43 -7.85 26.70
CA LEU A 118 7.41 -7.28 28.06
C LEU A 118 6.00 -7.28 28.66
N ASN A 119 4.96 -7.22 27.82
CA ASN A 119 3.55 -7.30 28.21
C ASN A 119 3.11 -8.73 28.58
N LYS A 120 3.75 -9.31 29.62
CA LYS A 120 3.45 -10.65 30.14
C LYS A 120 2.02 -10.83 30.65
N LEU A 121 1.31 -9.73 30.94
CA LEU A 121 -0.08 -9.75 31.39
C LEU A 121 -1.03 -10.18 30.26
N MET A 122 -0.79 -9.70 29.03
CA MET A 122 -1.54 -10.13 27.83
C MET A 122 -0.92 -11.35 27.16
N TYR A 123 0.41 -11.45 27.18
CA TYR A 123 1.17 -12.50 26.49
C TYR A 123 2.00 -13.33 27.48
N PRO A 124 1.38 -14.29 28.21
CA PRO A 124 2.09 -15.11 29.19
C PRO A 124 3.16 -16.04 28.56
N ARG A 125 3.03 -16.35 27.28
CA ARG A 125 4.02 -17.08 26.48
C ARG A 125 4.33 -16.29 25.22
N THR A 126 5.59 -16.32 24.80
CA THR A 126 6.03 -15.71 23.53
C THR A 126 5.24 -16.24 22.33
N LEU A 127 4.79 -17.49 22.39
CA LEU A 127 3.95 -18.10 21.36
C LEU A 127 2.63 -17.32 21.14
N ASN A 128 2.07 -16.72 22.17
CA ASN A 128 0.80 -15.97 22.06
C ASN A 128 0.95 -14.69 21.21
N ILE A 129 2.17 -14.16 21.07
CA ILE A 129 2.44 -13.02 20.19
C ILE A 129 2.39 -13.48 18.72
N ILE A 130 2.92 -14.67 18.44
CA ILE A 130 2.87 -15.30 17.11
C ILE A 130 1.43 -15.67 16.76
N GLU A 131 0.72 -16.32 17.69
CA GLU A 131 -0.66 -16.79 17.50
C GLU A 131 -1.71 -15.67 17.57
N GLY A 132 -1.38 -14.51 18.14
CA GLY A 132 -2.27 -13.35 18.23
C GLY A 132 -2.01 -12.34 17.12
N PRO A 133 -1.30 -11.23 17.40
CA PRO A 133 -1.17 -10.10 16.47
C PRO A 133 -0.51 -10.47 15.14
N LEU A 134 0.45 -11.40 15.12
CA LEU A 134 1.12 -11.82 13.88
C LEU A 134 0.22 -12.68 12.98
N MET A 135 -0.46 -13.68 13.55
CA MET A 135 -1.44 -14.50 12.82
C MET A 135 -2.61 -13.66 12.29
N GLU A 136 -3.11 -12.72 13.07
CA GLU A 136 -4.19 -11.83 12.65
C GLU A 136 -3.75 -10.90 11.51
N GLY A 137 -2.54 -10.34 11.60
CA GLY A 137 -1.94 -9.59 10.49
C GLY A 137 -1.82 -10.41 9.20
N MET A 138 -1.39 -11.67 9.32
CA MET A 138 -1.31 -12.59 8.17
C MET A 138 -2.68 -12.97 7.60
N SER A 139 -3.72 -13.07 8.43
CA SER A 139 -5.09 -13.29 7.95
C SER A 139 -5.56 -12.12 7.08
N ILE A 140 -5.29 -10.87 7.50
CA ILE A 140 -5.64 -9.66 6.75
C ILE A 140 -4.88 -9.63 5.40
N VAL A 141 -3.60 -9.98 5.40
CA VAL A 141 -2.82 -10.11 4.14
C VAL A 141 -3.43 -11.16 3.22
N GLY A 142 -3.86 -12.30 3.77
CA GLY A 142 -4.55 -13.36 3.05
C GLY A 142 -5.88 -12.90 2.43
N ASP A 143 -6.69 -12.14 3.18
CA ASP A 143 -7.95 -11.59 2.70
C ASP A 143 -7.74 -10.51 1.63
N LEU A 144 -6.73 -9.65 1.80
CA LEU A 144 -6.34 -8.64 0.81
C LEU A 144 -5.80 -9.28 -0.48
N PHE A 145 -5.05 -10.37 -0.36
CA PHE A 145 -4.58 -11.16 -1.50
C PHE A 145 -5.74 -11.88 -2.21
N GLY A 146 -6.61 -12.56 -1.46
CA GLY A 146 -7.77 -13.29 -2.00
C GLY A 146 -8.81 -12.38 -2.66
N SER A 147 -8.89 -11.12 -2.23
CA SER A 147 -9.74 -10.09 -2.86
C SER A 147 -9.08 -9.34 -4.01
N GLY A 148 -7.85 -9.70 -4.40
CA GLY A 148 -7.12 -9.08 -5.51
C GLY A 148 -6.64 -7.64 -5.22
N LYS A 149 -6.68 -7.21 -3.95
CA LYS A 149 -6.26 -5.86 -3.52
C LYS A 149 -4.76 -5.77 -3.25
N MET A 150 -4.09 -6.92 -3.10
CA MET A 150 -2.66 -7.07 -2.82
C MET A 150 -2.05 -8.14 -3.74
N PHE A 151 -0.83 -7.92 -4.25
CA PHE A 151 -0.23 -8.73 -5.32
C PHE A 151 0.86 -9.70 -4.81
N LEU A 152 1.07 -10.81 -5.54
CA LEU A 152 2.05 -11.86 -5.20
C LEU A 152 3.48 -11.34 -4.91
N PRO A 153 4.04 -10.37 -5.66
CA PRO A 153 5.37 -9.84 -5.36
C PRO A 153 5.42 -9.09 -4.03
N GLN A 154 4.32 -8.45 -3.65
CA GLN A 154 4.20 -7.83 -2.34
C GLN A 154 4.27 -8.96 -1.31
N VAL A 155 3.38 -9.97 -1.38
CA VAL A 155 3.32 -11.11 -0.44
C VAL A 155 4.67 -11.83 -0.28
N CYS A 156 5.42 -12.05 -1.37
CA CYS A 156 6.74 -12.70 -1.30
C CYS A 156 7.84 -11.84 -0.68
N LEU A 157 7.81 -10.51 -0.84
CA LEU A 157 8.76 -9.61 -0.17
C LEU A 157 8.66 -9.69 1.36
N PHE A 158 7.48 -10.04 1.90
CA PHE A 158 7.31 -10.26 3.34
C PHE A 158 7.99 -11.55 3.83
N LEU A 159 7.85 -12.64 3.08
CA LEU A 159 8.40 -13.95 3.46
C LEU A 159 9.93 -13.98 3.48
N SER A 160 10.60 -13.09 2.73
CA SER A 160 12.06 -13.02 2.73
C SER A 160 12.67 -12.25 3.92
N SER A 161 11.85 -11.53 4.69
CA SER A 161 12.32 -10.65 5.77
C SER A 161 12.14 -11.26 7.17
N PHE A 162 11.74 -12.54 7.26
CA PHE A 162 11.62 -13.33 8.50
C PHE A 162 12.57 -14.53 8.48
#